data_AF-A0A349YLC5-F1
#
_entry.id   AF-A0A349YLC5-F1
#
_cell.length_a   1.000
_cell.length_b   1.000
_cell.length_c   1.000
_cell.angle_alpha   90.00
_cell.angle_beta   90.00
_cell.angle_gamma   90.00
#
_symmetry.space_group_name_H-M   'P 1'
#
loop_
_entity.id
_entity.type
_entity.pdbx_description
1 polymer ?
#
loop_
_entity_poly.entity_id
_entity_poly.type
_entity_poly.pdbx_seq_one_letter_code
_entity_poly.pdbx_strand_id
1 'polypeptide(L)'
;MDADKIKHLDYVQNAINRMADNSFKIKGLTITLFSAFVGIYVKTGELQFLLATVLPIFLFWLLDAYYLQQERKFRAIYNELIGKSNNLRIRSFEMPLNKV
;
A
#
# COMPACT_ATOMS: atom_id res chain seq x y z
N MET A 1 23.42 -18.78 -4.37
CA MET A 1 23.13 -17.35 -4.09
C MET A 1 23.85 -16.99 -2.81
N ASP A 2 24.55 -15.87 -2.80
CA ASP A 2 25.28 -15.40 -1.62
C ASP A 2 24.31 -15.10 -0.46
N ALA A 3 24.73 -15.38 0.77
CA ALA A 3 23.91 -15.18 1.97
C ALA A 3 23.42 -13.72 2.10
N ASP A 4 24.24 -12.75 1.69
CA ASP A 4 23.89 -11.33 1.69
C ASP A 4 22.78 -11.00 0.69
N LYS A 5 22.75 -11.69 -0.46
CA LYS A 5 21.71 -11.51 -1.47
C LYS A 5 20.36 -12.04 -0.97
N ILE A 6 20.38 -13.17 -0.26
CA ILE A 6 19.18 -13.75 0.37
C ILE A 6 18.64 -12.80 1.45
N LYS A 7 19.52 -12.30 2.34
CA LYS A 7 19.12 -11.31 3.36
C LYS A 7 18.57 -10.02 2.76
N HIS A 8 19.16 -9.55 1.66
CA HIS A 8 18.66 -8.36 0.98
C HIS A 8 17.24 -8.58 0.42
N LEU A 9 16.97 -9.74 -0.19
CA LEU A 9 15.62 -10.11 -0.63
C LEU A 9 14.63 -10.18 0.53
N ASP A 10 15.02 -10.75 1.68
CA ASP A 10 14.17 -10.80 2.87
C ASP A 10 13.82 -9.41 3.40
N TYR A 11 14.77 -8.46 3.40
CA TYR A 11 14.49 -7.07 3.79
C TYR A 11 13.49 -6.38 2.86
N VAL A 12 13.65 -6.55 1.54
CA VAL A 12 12.70 -6.00 0.56
C VAL A 12 11.33 -6.67 0.69
N GLN A 13 11.29 -8.00 0.87
CA GLN A 13 10.04 -8.74 1.07
C GLN A 13 9.31 -8.29 2.35
N ASN A 14 10.04 -8.08 3.44
CA ASN A 14 9.47 -7.54 4.68
C ASN A 14 8.90 -6.13 4.48
N ALA A 15 9.56 -5.27 3.68
CA ALA A 15 9.03 -3.97 3.32
C ALA A 15 7.72 -4.07 2.49
N ILE A 16 7.67 -4.98 1.51
CA ILE A 16 6.47 -5.27 0.71
C ILE A 16 5.31 -5.71 1.62
N ASN A 17 5.56 -6.66 2.54
CA ASN A 17 4.55 -7.16 3.47
C ASN A 17 3.97 -6.03 4.33
N ARG A 18 4.82 -5.13 4.85
CA ARG A 18 4.38 -3.97 5.63
C ARG A 18 3.49 -3.01 4.82
N MET A 19 3.77 -2.82 3.52
CA MET A 19 2.94 -1.98 2.65
C MET A 19 1.59 -2.65 2.35
N ALA A 20 1.58 -3.96 2.09
CA ALA A 20 0.36 -4.75 1.90
C ALA A 20 -0.53 -4.74 3.16
N ASP A 21 0.06 -4.94 4.34
CA ASP A 21 -0.66 -4.88 5.63
C ASP A 21 -1.29 -3.51 5.87
N ASN A 22 -0.57 -2.43 5.58
CA ASN A 22 -1.11 -1.08 5.73
C ASN A 22 -2.26 -0.79 4.76
N SER A 23 -2.13 -1.19 3.48
CA SER A 23 -3.23 -1.08 2.50
C SER A 23 -4.46 -1.88 2.95
N PHE A 24 -4.26 -3.12 3.44
CA PHE A 24 -5.37 -3.95 3.94
C PHE A 24 -6.09 -3.29 5.12
N LYS A 25 -5.34 -2.72 6.08
CA LYS A 25 -5.92 -1.98 7.23
C LYS A 25 -6.76 -0.78 6.79
N ILE A 26 -6.29 -0.02 5.80
CA ILE A 26 -7.02 1.15 5.29
C ILE A 26 -8.32 0.73 4.61
N LYS A 27 -8.29 -0.33 3.78
CA LYS A 27 -9.50 -0.90 3.18
C LYS A 27 -10.50 -1.36 4.25
N GLY A 28 -10.01 -2.06 5.29
CA GLY A 28 -10.83 -2.49 6.42
C GLY A 28 -11.49 -1.32 7.15
N LEU A 29 -10.71 -0.29 7.52
CA LEU A 29 -11.23 0.91 8.17
C LEU A 29 -12.22 1.67 7.29
N THR A 30 -12.03 1.68 5.97
CA THR A 30 -12.95 2.32 5.02
C THR A 30 -14.33 1.64 5.06
N ILE A 31 -14.37 0.31 5.08
CA ILE A 31 -15.63 -0.45 5.17
C ILE A 31 -16.31 -0.18 6.52
N THR A 32 -15.55 -0.21 7.63
CA THR A 32 -16.10 0.09 8.96
C THR A 32 -16.70 1.49 9.02
N LEU A 33 -16.00 2.50 8.48
CA LEU A 33 -16.50 3.87 8.44
C LEU A 33 -17.77 3.95 7.59
N PHE A 34 -17.75 3.35 6.40
CA PHE A 34 -18.89 3.33 5.50
C PHE A 34 -20.13 2.71 6.16
N SER A 35 -19.98 1.55 6.82
CA SER A 35 -21.06 0.91 7.57
C SER A 35 -21.60 1.79 8.70
N ALA A 36 -20.73 2.52 9.42
CA ALA A 36 -21.15 3.45 10.46
C ALA A 36 -22.01 4.60 9.90
N PHE A 37 -21.58 5.20 8.79
CA PHE A 37 -22.32 6.27 8.12
C PHE A 37 -23.67 5.79 7.55
N VAL A 38 -23.71 4.62 6.92
CA VAL A 38 -24.95 4.01 6.44
C VAL A 38 -25.92 3.75 7.60
N GLY A 39 -25.42 3.25 8.74
CA GLY A 39 -26.25 3.04 9.93
C GLY A 39 -26.89 4.34 10.47
N ILE A 40 -26.16 5.46 10.42
CA ILE A 40 -26.68 6.78 10.80
C ILE A 40 -27.71 7.28 9.78
N TYR A 41 -27.44 7.10 8.48
CA TYR A 41 -28.36 7.48 7.41
C TYR A 41 -29.71 6.77 7.52
N VAL A 42 -29.73 5.46 7.78
CA VAL A 42 -30.98 4.70 7.95
C VAL A 42 -31.83 5.24 9.10
N LYS A 43 -31.20 5.79 10.16
CA LYS A 43 -31.92 6.38 11.30
C LYS A 43 -32.43 7.80 11.06
N THR A 44 -31.70 8.61 10.30
CA THR A 44 -31.96 10.05 10.16
C THR A 44 -32.68 10.42 8.87
N GLY A 45 -32.49 9.65 7.79
CA GLY A 45 -33.03 9.96 6.46
C GLY A 45 -32.42 11.20 5.79
N GLU A 46 -31.44 11.85 6.42
CA GLU A 46 -30.83 13.08 5.90
C GLU A 46 -29.66 12.79 4.96
N LEU A 47 -29.79 13.26 3.72
CA LEU A 47 -28.77 13.14 2.67
C LEU A 47 -27.47 13.91 2.98
N GLN A 48 -27.49 14.85 3.93
CA GLN A 48 -26.30 15.64 4.32
C GLN A 48 -25.18 14.75 4.90
N PHE A 49 -25.54 13.67 5.62
CA PHE A 49 -24.57 12.71 6.15
C PHE A 49 -23.88 11.90 5.06
N LEU A 50 -24.56 11.68 3.92
CA LEU A 50 -24.00 10.95 2.79
C LEU A 50 -22.90 11.77 2.11
N LEU A 51 -23.09 13.09 1.98
CA LEU A 51 -22.05 14.03 1.52
C LEU A 51 -20.85 14.07 2.48
N ALA A 52 -21.08 14.07 3.78
CA ALA A 52 -20.00 14.05 4.78
C ALA A 52 -19.14 12.78 4.71
N THR A 53 -19.70 11.66 4.23
CA THR A 53 -19.02 10.37 4.07
C THR A 53 -18.03 10.37 2.90
N VAL A 54 -18.26 11.21 1.88
CA VAL A 54 -17.41 11.26 0.67
C VAL A 54 -15.98 11.69 1.01
N LEU A 55 -15.83 12.65 1.94
CA LEU A 55 -14.54 13.19 2.33
C LEU A 55 -13.60 12.11 2.93
N PRO A 56 -13.97 11.36 3.98
CA PRO A 56 -13.10 10.32 4.53
C PRO A 56 -12.88 9.15 3.58
N ILE A 57 -13.88 8.79 2.74
CA ILE A 57 -13.68 7.77 1.69
C ILE A 57 -12.60 8.21 0.72
N PHE A 58 -12.67 9.45 0.24
CA PHE A 58 -11.69 10.00 -0.71
C PHE A 58 -10.28 10.04 -0.11
N LEU A 59 -10.15 10.46 1.15
CA LEU A 59 -8.88 10.44 1.88
C LEU A 59 -8.30 9.03 2.00
N PHE A 60 -9.11 8.06 2.40
CA PHE A 60 -8.65 6.67 2.50
C PHE A 60 -8.33 6.06 1.15
N TRP A 61 -9.05 6.44 0.10
CA TRP A 61 -8.75 6.01 -1.26
C TRP A 61 -7.40 6.54 -1.75
N LEU A 62 -7.08 7.82 -1.49
CA LEU A 62 -5.77 8.39 -1.79
C LEU A 62 -4.65 7.66 -1.04
N LEU A 63 -4.90 7.36 0.25
CA LEU A 63 -3.93 6.66 1.07
C LEU A 63 -3.70 5.22 0.59
N ASP A 64 -4.77 4.52 0.21
CA ASP A 64 -4.69 3.18 -0.39
C ASP A 64 -3.90 3.20 -1.71
N ALA A 65 -4.16 4.18 -2.57
CA ALA A 65 -3.43 4.38 -3.82
C ALA A 65 -1.93 4.64 -3.58
N TYR A 66 -1.59 5.42 -2.54
CA TYR A 66 -0.21 5.67 -2.15
C TYR A 66 0.52 4.39 -1.71
N TYR A 67 -0.12 3.56 -0.86
CA TYR A 67 0.49 2.29 -0.43
C TYR A 67 0.66 1.30 -1.58
N LEU A 68 -0.30 1.23 -2.52
CA LEU A 68 -0.18 0.43 -3.73
C LEU A 68 0.97 0.91 -4.63
N GLN A 69 1.17 2.23 -4.76
CA GLN A 69 2.29 2.78 -5.53
C GLN A 69 3.63 2.39 -4.89
N GLN A 70 3.76 2.51 -3.57
CA GLN A 70 4.96 2.09 -2.85
C GLN A 70 5.23 0.60 -3.03
N GLU A 71 4.20 -0.24 -2.88
CA GLU A 71 4.32 -1.68 -3.07
C GLU A 71 4.88 -2.04 -4.47
N ARG A 72 4.40 -1.36 -5.52
CA ARG A 72 4.89 -1.55 -6.89
C ARG A 72 6.37 -1.21 -7.02
N LYS A 73 6.85 -0.13 -6.40
CA LYS A 73 8.26 0.25 -6.39
C LYS A 73 9.12 -0.82 -5.71
N PHE A 74 8.71 -1.30 -4.54
CA PHE A 74 9.44 -2.38 -3.85
C PHE A 74 9.43 -3.70 -4.62
N ARG A 75 8.30 -4.07 -5.26
CA ARG A 75 8.22 -5.26 -6.12
C ARG A 75 9.14 -5.16 -7.34
N ALA A 76 9.31 -3.96 -7.92
CA ALA A 76 10.23 -3.76 -9.02
C ALA A 76 11.70 -3.87 -8.58
N ILE A 77 12.06 -3.34 -7.40
CA ILE A 77 13.38 -3.60 -6.77
C ILE A 77 13.59 -5.11 -6.55
N TYR A 78 12.59 -5.81 -6.03
CA TYR A 78 12.65 -7.26 -5.83
C TYR A 78 12.89 -8.02 -7.14
N ASN A 79 12.17 -7.65 -8.22
CA ASN A 79 12.32 -8.24 -9.55
C ASN A 79 13.72 -8.01 -10.15
N GLU A 80 14.33 -6.85 -9.92
CA GLU A 80 15.72 -6.57 -10.30
C GLU A 80 16.71 -7.42 -9.50
N LEU A 81 16.52 -7.58 -8.18
CA LEU A 81 17.41 -8.39 -7.33
C LEU A 81 17.42 -9.88 -7.72
N ILE A 82 16.29 -10.44 -8.14
CA ILE A 82 16.21 -11.82 -8.64
C ILE A 82 16.69 -11.96 -10.09
N GLY A 83 17.07 -10.87 -10.76
CA GLY A 83 17.57 -10.86 -12.14
C GLY A 83 16.49 -11.03 -13.21
N LYS A 84 15.22 -10.74 -12.88
CA LYS A 84 14.09 -10.81 -13.82
C LYS A 84 14.01 -9.56 -14.71
N SER A 85 14.50 -8.44 -14.22
CA SER A 85 14.68 -7.18 -14.94
C SER A 85 16.15 -6.79 -14.76
N ASN A 86 16.80 -6.29 -15.81
CA ASN A 86 18.26 -6.07 -15.87
C ASN A 86 18.59 -4.58 -16.07
N ASN A 87 17.69 -3.69 -15.64
CA ASN A 87 17.79 -2.26 -15.92
C ASN A 87 18.59 -1.51 -14.84
N LEU A 88 18.74 -2.07 -13.64
CA LEU A 88 19.36 -1.37 -12.50
C LEU A 88 20.48 -2.19 -11.86
N ARG A 89 21.67 -1.59 -11.76
CA ARG A 89 22.76 -2.12 -10.92
C ARG A 89 22.49 -1.76 -9.46
N ILE A 90 21.84 -2.65 -8.73
CA ILE A 90 21.55 -2.46 -7.30
C ILE A 90 22.74 -2.96 -6.48
N ARG A 91 23.35 -2.08 -5.67
CA ARG A 91 24.40 -2.47 -4.70
C ARG A 91 23.79 -3.24 -3.53
N SER A 92 24.61 -4.00 -2.80
CA SER A 92 24.16 -4.71 -1.60
C SER A 92 23.48 -3.75 -0.63
N PHE A 93 22.23 -4.06 -0.27
CA PHE A 93 21.37 -3.26 0.63
C PHE A 93 20.98 -1.87 0.12
N GLU A 94 21.19 -1.54 -1.16
CA GLU A 94 20.67 -0.31 -1.77
C GLU A 94 19.20 -0.51 -2.17
N MET A 95 18.32 0.40 -1.75
CA MET A 95 16.91 0.42 -2.16
C MET A 95 16.60 1.73 -2.90
N PRO A 96 16.88 1.82 -4.21
CA PRO A 96 16.75 3.06 -4.95
C PRO A 96 15.28 3.32 -5.36
N LEU A 97 14.47 3.78 -4.40
CA LEU A 97 13.03 4.06 -4.61
C LEU A 97 12.74 5.20 -5.61
N ASN A 98 13.75 6.00 -5.96
CA ASN A 98 13.64 7.09 -6.94
C ASN A 98 14.09 6.69 -8.35
N LYS A 99 14.65 5.49 -8.53
CA LYS A 99 15.13 5.00 -9.84
C LYS A 99 14.18 3.97 -10.49
N VAL A 100 13.06 3.72 -9.83
CA VAL A 100 12.05 2.69 -10.12
C VAL A 100 10.69 3.35 -10.22
#